data_AF-A0A7J8G9Z5-F1
#
_entry.id   AF-A0A7J8G9Z5-F1
#
_cell.length_a   1.000
_cell.length_b   1.000
_cell.length_c   1.000
_cell.angle_alpha   90.00
_cell.angle_beta   90.00
_cell.angle_gamma   90.00
#
_symmetry.space_group_name_H-M   'P 1'
#
loop_
_entity.id
_entity.type
_entity.pdbx_description
1 polymer ?
#
loop_
_entity_poly.entity_id
_entity_poly.type
_entity_poly.pdbx_seq_one_letter_code
_entity_poly.pdbx_strand_id
1 'polypeptide(L)'
;MSKNADEDQVKDRLEQLRCHFTWKLLIEDTAITDLENRIFDEIEFLDIKHNVGVHNLLAYIKHLKGQNKEALESLKEAEDLIQQEPTNQSDTKRLVTWGNYAWLYYHLGNLGEVQITWTKWKTLARKLPVPPAIDWRVLRWTVRKVGPC
;
A
#
# COMPACT_ATOMS: atom_id res chain seq x y z
N MET A 1 7.77 -12.88 -28.99
CA MET A 1 6.56 -12.04 -28.75
C MET A 1 5.81 -12.46 -27.47
N SER A 2 6.49 -12.94 -26.40
CA SER A 2 5.81 -13.52 -25.22
C SER A 2 5.82 -12.64 -23.96
N LYS A 3 6.61 -11.56 -23.90
CA LYS A 3 6.76 -10.75 -22.68
C LYS A 3 5.47 -10.00 -22.29
N ASN A 4 4.72 -9.51 -23.28
CA ASN A 4 3.57 -8.64 -23.01
C ASN A 4 2.37 -9.41 -22.44
N ALA A 5 2.11 -10.64 -22.89
CA ALA A 5 0.95 -11.41 -22.43
C ALA A 5 1.04 -11.81 -20.94
N ASP A 6 2.24 -12.12 -20.47
CA ASP A 6 2.50 -12.45 -19.07
C ASP A 6 2.44 -11.20 -18.18
N GLU A 7 2.97 -10.07 -18.66
CA GLU A 7 2.89 -8.77 -17.95
C GLU A 7 1.44 -8.26 -17.86
N ASP A 8 0.66 -8.39 -18.93
CA ASP A 8 -0.76 -8.03 -18.96
C ASP A 8 -1.55 -8.89 -17.97
N GLN A 9 -1.31 -10.20 -17.92
CA GLN A 9 -1.94 -11.09 -16.95
C GLN A 9 -1.55 -10.76 -15.50
N VAL A 10 -0.30 -10.35 -15.26
CA VAL A 10 0.14 -9.91 -13.93
C VAL A 10 -0.59 -8.62 -13.53
N LYS A 11 -0.66 -7.65 -14.44
CA LYS A 11 -1.35 -6.38 -14.20
C LYS A 11 -2.83 -6.58 -13.87
N ASP A 12 -3.54 -7.42 -14.62
CA ASP A 12 -4.96 -7.76 -14.36
C ASP A 12 -5.18 -8.33 -12.95
N ARG A 13 -4.20 -9.07 -12.41
CA ARG A 13 -4.26 -9.58 -11.03
C ARG A 13 -4.01 -8.46 -10.02
N LEU A 14 -3.05 -7.59 -10.29
CA LEU A 14 -2.70 -6.48 -9.41
C LEU A 14 -3.84 -5.46 -9.29
N GLU A 15 -4.61 -5.24 -10.35
CA GLU A 15 -5.80 -4.38 -10.34
C GLU A 15 -6.93 -4.88 -9.42
N GLN A 16 -6.93 -6.18 -9.08
CA GLN A 16 -7.90 -6.75 -8.13
C GLN A 16 -7.54 -6.47 -6.66
N LEU A 17 -6.29 -6.08 -6.38
CA LEU A 17 -5.84 -5.77 -5.04
C LEU A 17 -6.54 -4.51 -4.52
N ARG A 18 -6.72 -4.42 -3.20
CA ARG A 18 -7.26 -3.22 -2.53
C ARG A 18 -6.13 -2.54 -1.78
N CYS A 19 -5.49 -1.56 -2.43
CA CYS A 19 -4.34 -0.83 -1.90
C CYS A 19 -4.24 0.57 -2.53
N HIS A 20 -3.24 1.36 -2.16
CA HIS A 20 -3.16 2.78 -2.56
C HIS A 20 -3.10 2.97 -4.08
N PHE A 21 -2.46 2.02 -4.78
CA PHE A 21 -2.37 1.98 -6.24
C PHE A 21 -3.72 1.74 -6.94
N THR A 22 -4.70 1.13 -6.26
CA THR A 22 -6.02 0.80 -6.84
C THR A 22 -7.16 1.64 -6.26
N TRP A 23 -6.88 2.51 -5.29
CA TRP A 23 -7.87 3.39 -4.67
C TRP A 23 -8.19 4.65 -5.48
N LYS A 24 -7.55 4.82 -6.66
CA LYS A 24 -7.78 5.95 -7.57
C LYS A 24 -7.60 7.30 -6.86
N LEU A 25 -6.57 7.38 -6.02
CA LEU A 25 -6.19 8.61 -5.35
C LEU A 25 -5.72 9.62 -6.41
N LEU A 26 -6.34 10.80 -6.42
CA LEU A 26 -5.94 11.90 -7.31
C LEU A 26 -4.98 12.79 -6.53
N ILE A 27 -3.69 12.59 -6.72
CA ILE A 27 -2.63 13.41 -6.12
C ILE A 27 -1.92 14.10 -7.28
N GLU A 28 -2.04 15.43 -7.35
CA GLU A 28 -1.34 16.22 -8.35
C GLU A 28 0.15 16.24 -8.05
N ASP A 29 1.00 16.16 -9.08
CA ASP A 29 2.46 16.13 -8.92
C ASP A 29 2.98 17.34 -8.10
N THR A 30 2.36 18.51 -8.30
CA THR A 30 2.67 19.74 -7.56
C THR A 30 2.31 19.69 -6.08
N ALA A 31 1.38 18.81 -5.69
CA ALA A 31 0.89 18.65 -4.32
C ALA A 31 1.59 17.50 -3.56
N ILE A 32 2.36 16.64 -4.24
CA ILE A 32 2.99 15.46 -3.62
C ILE A 32 3.91 15.84 -2.46
N THR A 33 4.76 16.85 -2.64
CA THR A 33 5.70 17.30 -1.60
C THR A 33 4.97 17.94 -0.42
N ASP A 34 3.92 18.72 -0.67
CA ASP A 34 3.10 19.31 0.38
C ASP A 34 2.39 18.22 1.21
N LEU A 35 1.80 17.23 0.53
CA LEU A 35 1.15 16.09 1.18
C LEU A 35 2.13 15.30 2.05
N GLU A 36 3.34 15.05 1.56
CA GLU A 36 4.38 14.35 2.33
C GLU A 36 4.75 15.12 3.60
N ASN A 37 4.99 16.44 3.49
CA ASN A 37 5.31 17.29 4.64
C ASN A 37 4.18 17.29 5.67
N ARG A 38 2.92 17.41 5.23
CA ARG A 38 1.75 17.33 6.11
C ARG A 38 1.64 16.01 6.85
N ILE A 39 2.01 14.90 6.19
CA ILE A 39 2.05 13.59 6.84
C ILE A 39 3.16 13.54 7.90
N PHE A 40 4.34 14.08 7.61
CA PHE A 40 5.42 14.17 8.60
C PHE A 40 5.04 15.04 9.80
N ASP A 41 4.45 16.20 9.57
CA ASP A 41 3.93 17.07 10.62
C ASP A 41 2.93 16.29 11.49
N GLU A 42 1.97 15.58 10.90
CA GLU A 42 1.01 14.79 11.67
C GLU A 42 1.64 13.63 12.46
N ILE A 43 2.67 12.98 11.91
CA ILE A 43 3.43 11.95 12.64
C ILE A 43 4.05 12.54 13.90
N GLU A 44 4.64 13.73 13.79
CA GLU A 44 5.28 14.44 14.90
C GLU A 44 4.25 14.96 15.92
N PHE A 45 3.19 15.62 15.45
CA PHE A 45 2.21 16.28 16.33
C PHE A 45 1.16 15.35 16.94
N LEU A 46 0.78 14.27 16.24
CA LEU A 46 -0.29 13.35 16.69
C LEU A 46 0.25 12.00 17.20
N ASP A 47 1.58 11.81 17.22
CA ASP A 47 2.27 10.55 17.58
C ASP A 47 1.69 9.31 16.85
N ILE A 48 1.24 9.49 15.61
CA ILE A 48 0.67 8.41 14.79
C ILE A 48 1.73 7.56 14.10
N LYS A 49 2.99 7.64 14.55
CA LYS A 49 4.13 6.87 14.02
C LYS A 49 3.91 5.34 14.05
N HIS A 50 3.06 4.86 14.94
CA HIS A 50 2.70 3.44 15.05
C HIS A 50 1.49 3.06 14.18
N ASN A 51 0.99 3.96 13.33
CA ASN A 51 -0.13 3.71 12.45
C ASN A 51 0.34 3.09 11.13
N VAL A 52 -0.01 1.82 10.91
CA VAL A 52 0.26 1.06 9.69
C VAL A 52 -0.24 1.76 8.41
N GLY A 53 -1.37 2.47 8.49
CA GLY A 53 -1.94 3.21 7.36
C GLY A 53 -1.05 4.37 6.89
N VAL A 54 -0.39 5.04 7.84
CA VAL A 54 0.52 6.16 7.56
C VAL A 54 1.73 5.70 6.74
N HIS A 55 2.36 4.62 7.20
CA HIS A 55 3.50 4.01 6.50
C HIS A 55 3.16 3.49 5.11
N ASN A 56 1.97 2.94 4.95
CA ASN A 56 1.46 2.53 3.64
C ASN A 56 1.21 3.71 2.68
N LEU A 57 0.74 4.85 3.20
CA LEU A 57 0.54 6.06 2.40
C LEU A 57 1.89 6.72 2.04
N LEU A 58 2.83 6.78 2.99
CA LEU A 58 4.20 7.25 2.74
C LEU A 58 4.89 6.42 1.66
N ALA A 59 4.73 5.09 1.68
CA ALA A 59 5.26 4.24 0.63
C ALA A 59 4.73 4.61 -0.76
N TYR A 60 3.42 4.86 -0.86
CA TYR A 60 2.79 5.27 -2.12
C TYR A 60 3.31 6.64 -2.59
N ILE A 61 3.38 7.63 -1.70
CA ILE A 61 3.90 8.98 -2.00
C ILE A 61 5.36 8.93 -2.45
N LYS A 62 6.21 8.19 -1.73
CA LYS A 62 7.62 8.01 -2.09
C LYS A 62 7.76 7.34 -3.47
N HIS A 63 6.92 6.37 -3.78
CA HIS A 63 6.86 5.78 -5.12
C HIS A 63 6.49 6.82 -6.19
N LEU A 64 5.47 7.66 -5.97
CA LEU A 64 5.11 8.72 -6.91
C LEU A 64 6.26 9.71 -7.16
N LYS A 65 7.13 9.94 -6.16
CA LYS A 65 8.36 10.74 -6.27
C LYS A 65 9.54 10.00 -6.94
N GLY A 66 9.37 8.73 -7.33
CA GLY A 66 10.44 7.87 -7.84
C GLY A 66 11.39 7.31 -6.78
N GLN A 67 11.09 7.51 -5.50
CA GLN A 67 11.90 7.09 -4.34
C GLN A 67 11.53 5.65 -3.91
N ASN A 68 11.70 4.69 -4.82
CA ASN A 68 11.22 3.32 -4.62
C ASN A 68 11.90 2.57 -3.48
N LYS A 69 13.15 2.92 -3.14
CA LYS A 69 13.88 2.27 -2.03
C LYS A 69 13.27 2.68 -0.69
N GLU A 70 13.04 3.97 -0.51
CA GLU A 70 12.42 4.56 0.67
C GLU A 70 10.94 4.13 0.78
N ALA A 71 10.28 3.88 -0.35
CA ALA A 71 8.95 3.29 -0.39
C ALA A 71 8.94 1.86 0.18
N LEU A 72 9.92 1.02 -0.19
CA LEU A 72 10.08 -0.34 0.37
C LEU A 72 10.38 -0.32 1.87
N GLU A 73 11.20 0.63 2.34
CA GLU A 73 11.49 0.83 3.76
C GLU A 73 10.23 1.18 4.54
N SER A 74 9.39 2.07 3.99
CA SER A 74 8.10 2.45 4.61
C SER A 74 7.14 1.26 4.69
N LEU A 75 7.09 0.40 3.66
CA LEU A 75 6.27 -0.82 3.72
C LEU A 75 6.80 -1.84 4.74
N LYS A 76 8.12 -1.87 4.97
CA LYS A 76 8.73 -2.73 5.98
C LYS A 76 8.34 -2.27 7.38
N GLU A 77 8.39 -0.97 7.63
CA GLU A 77 7.91 -0.38 8.90
C GLU A 77 6.43 -0.70 9.14
N ALA A 78 5.60 -0.63 8.09
CA ALA A 78 4.20 -1.06 8.16
C ALA A 78 4.04 -2.54 8.54
N GLU A 79 4.86 -3.43 7.98
CA GLU A 79 4.83 -4.86 8.30
C GLU A 79 5.33 -5.16 9.71
N ASP A 80 6.37 -4.48 10.18
CA ASP A 80 6.91 -4.61 11.55
C ASP A 80 5.86 -4.18 12.59
N LEU A 81 5.08 -3.13 12.32
CA LEU A 81 3.98 -2.71 13.18
C LEU A 81 2.83 -3.73 13.18
N ILE A 82 2.47 -4.30 12.02
CA ILE A 82 1.46 -5.35 11.91
C ILE A 82 1.82 -6.59 12.74
N GLN A 83 3.11 -6.94 12.82
CA GLN A 83 3.58 -8.08 13.62
C GLN A 83 3.42 -7.87 15.12
N GLN A 84 3.36 -6.61 15.57
CA GLN A 84 3.14 -6.25 16.98
C GLN A 84 1.66 -6.26 17.37
N GLU A 85 0.73 -6.28 16.40
CA GLU A 85 -0.71 -6.26 16.63
C GLU A 85 -1.32 -7.68 16.76
N PRO A 86 -2.39 -7.87 17.57
CA PRO A 86 -3.12 -9.13 17.66
C PRO A 86 -3.61 -9.61 16.28
N THR A 87 -3.42 -10.90 15.99
CA THR A 87 -3.56 -11.52 14.65
C THR A 87 -4.88 -11.20 13.95
N ASN A 88 -6.00 -11.19 14.69
CA ASN A 88 -7.34 -11.04 14.09
C ASN A 88 -7.65 -9.60 13.64
N GLN A 89 -6.94 -8.58 14.15
CA GLN A 89 -7.14 -7.18 13.77
C GLN A 89 -6.16 -6.73 12.67
N SER A 90 -5.09 -7.49 12.44
CA SER A 90 -3.98 -7.10 11.59
C SER A 90 -4.04 -7.67 10.17
N ASP A 91 -4.94 -8.62 9.90
CA ASP A 91 -5.05 -9.27 8.60
C ASP A 91 -5.48 -8.32 7.47
N THR A 92 -6.46 -7.44 7.70
CA THR A 92 -6.89 -6.45 6.69
C THR A 92 -5.77 -5.45 6.39
N LYS A 93 -5.04 -5.01 7.43
CA LYS A 93 -3.88 -4.12 7.28
C LYS A 93 -2.77 -4.80 6.47
N ARG A 94 -2.51 -6.07 6.75
CA ARG A 94 -1.52 -6.90 6.03
C ARG A 94 -1.87 -7.06 4.55
N LEU A 95 -3.15 -7.22 4.22
CA LEU A 95 -3.59 -7.27 2.83
C LEU A 95 -3.35 -5.96 2.07
N VAL A 96 -3.51 -4.80 2.72
CA VAL A 96 -3.18 -3.50 2.12
C VAL A 96 -1.68 -3.37 1.91
N THR A 97 -0.87 -3.68 2.93
CA THR A 97 0.60 -3.61 2.86
C THR A 97 1.17 -4.51 1.76
N TRP A 98 0.73 -5.77 1.70
CA TRP A 98 1.17 -6.68 0.63
C TRP A 98 0.64 -6.27 -0.74
N GLY A 99 -0.54 -5.65 -0.82
CA GLY A 99 -1.04 -5.07 -2.06
C GLY A 99 -0.12 -3.96 -2.59
N ASN A 100 0.32 -3.06 -1.70
CA ASN A 100 1.29 -2.03 -2.02
C ASN A 100 2.66 -2.60 -2.43
N TYR A 101 3.16 -3.63 -1.73
CA TYR A 101 4.41 -4.32 -2.11
C TYR A 101 4.32 -4.90 -3.53
N ALA A 102 3.24 -5.59 -3.85
CA ALA A 102 3.07 -6.22 -5.16
C ALA A 102 3.11 -5.20 -6.30
N TRP A 103 2.45 -4.04 -6.14
CA TRP A 103 2.54 -2.95 -7.11
C TRP A 103 3.93 -2.34 -7.20
N LEU A 104 4.60 -2.12 -6.07
CA LEU A 104 5.95 -1.55 -6.07
C LEU A 104 6.97 -2.48 -6.75
N TYR A 105 6.90 -3.79 -6.49
CA TYR A 105 7.74 -4.77 -7.18
C TYR A 105 7.44 -4.87 -8.67
N TYR A 106 6.18 -4.70 -9.07
CA TYR A 106 5.80 -4.64 -10.48
C TYR A 106 6.44 -3.42 -11.17
N HIS A 107 6.37 -2.24 -10.57
CA HIS A 107 7.02 -1.04 -11.10
C HIS A 107 8.56 -1.13 -11.13
N LEU A 108 9.16 -1.95 -10.26
CA LEU A 108 10.58 -2.26 -10.25
C LEU A 108 10.98 -3.37 -11.26
N GLY A 109 10.01 -3.96 -11.98
CA GLY A 109 10.26 -5.07 -12.90
C GLY A 109 10.58 -6.41 -12.22
N ASN A 110 10.36 -6.53 -10.92
CA ASN A 110 10.67 -7.73 -10.14
C ASN A 110 9.46 -8.67 -10.05
N LEU A 111 9.17 -9.35 -11.17
CA LEU A 111 8.02 -10.27 -11.27
C LEU A 111 8.10 -11.46 -10.28
N GLY A 112 9.31 -11.86 -9.86
CA GLY A 112 9.49 -12.90 -8.84
C GLY A 112 8.89 -12.49 -7.49
N GLU A 113 9.21 -11.28 -7.03
CA GLU A 113 8.65 -10.72 -5.78
C GLU A 113 7.16 -10.41 -5.89
N VAL A 114 6.67 -10.01 -7.08
CA VAL A 114 5.24 -9.87 -7.34
C VAL A 114 4.52 -11.20 -7.08
N GLN A 115 5.03 -12.31 -7.64
CA GLN A 115 4.41 -13.62 -7.50
C GLN A 115 4.45 -14.14 -6.05
N ILE A 116 5.56 -13.93 -5.34
CA ILE A 116 5.69 -14.28 -3.91
C ILE A 116 4.66 -13.51 -3.09
N THR A 117 4.62 -12.19 -3.26
CA THR A 117 3.71 -11.29 -2.52
C THR A 117 2.25 -11.61 -2.83
N TRP A 118 1.91 -11.80 -4.11
CA TRP A 118 0.57 -12.22 -4.54
C TRP A 118 0.14 -13.55 -3.89
N THR A 119 1.05 -14.52 -3.80
CA THR A 119 0.75 -15.83 -3.19
C THR A 119 0.46 -15.70 -1.69
N LYS A 120 1.24 -14.87 -0.97
CA LYS A 120 0.98 -14.53 0.44
C LYS A 120 -0.39 -13.86 0.60
N TRP A 121 -0.65 -12.84 -0.20
CA TRP A 121 -1.92 -12.10 -0.22
C TRP A 121 -3.11 -13.02 -0.46
N LYS A 122 -3.07 -13.85 -1.50
CA LYS A 122 -4.15 -14.78 -1.86
C LYS A 122 -4.42 -15.82 -0.78
N THR A 123 -3.37 -16.29 -0.11
CA THR A 123 -3.49 -17.26 0.98
C THR A 123 -4.19 -16.64 2.19
N LEU A 124 -3.84 -15.41 2.54
CA LEU A 124 -4.49 -14.69 3.64
C LEU A 124 -5.92 -14.31 3.31
N ALA A 125 -6.17 -13.77 2.11
CA ALA A 125 -7.50 -13.35 1.66
C ALA A 125 -8.52 -14.51 1.70
N ARG A 126 -8.08 -15.74 1.41
CA ARG A 126 -8.94 -16.95 1.48
C ARG A 126 -9.32 -17.37 2.89
N LYS A 127 -8.53 -17.00 3.90
CA LYS A 127 -8.81 -17.33 5.31
C LYS A 127 -9.84 -16.38 5.92
N LEU A 128 -10.06 -15.21 5.32
CA LEU A 128 -11.01 -14.24 5.81
C LEU A 128 -12.44 -14.66 5.45
N PRO A 129 -13.39 -14.66 6.41
CA PRO A 129 -14.77 -15.12 6.21
C PRO A 129 -15.60 -14.19 5.29
N VAL A 130 -15.06 -13.03 4.94
CA VAL A 130 -15.63 -12.05 4.01
C VAL A 130 -14.47 -11.63 3.09
N PRO A 131 -14.69 -11.43 1.76
CA PRO A 131 -13.70 -10.73 0.94
C PRO A 131 -13.26 -9.49 1.70
N PRO A 132 -11.96 -9.11 1.74
CA PRO A 132 -11.50 -7.97 2.52
C PRO A 132 -12.34 -6.75 2.13
N ALA A 133 -13.36 -6.48 2.93
CA ALA A 133 -14.14 -5.27 2.79
C ALA A 133 -13.14 -4.17 3.01
N ILE A 134 -13.19 -3.15 2.17
CA ILE A 134 -12.42 -1.94 2.37
C ILE A 134 -12.61 -1.58 3.84
N ASP A 135 -11.52 -1.57 4.63
CA ASP A 135 -11.59 -0.97 5.94
C ASP A 135 -11.88 0.51 5.66
N TRP A 136 -13.16 0.87 5.77
CA TRP A 136 -13.62 2.21 5.49
C TRP A 136 -12.93 3.20 6.42
N ARG A 137 -12.36 2.77 7.56
CA ARG A 137 -11.54 3.63 8.42
C ARG A 137 -10.22 3.94 7.76
N VAL A 138 -9.57 2.95 7.15
CA VAL A 138 -8.32 3.16 6.39
C VAL A 138 -8.61 3.97 5.13
N LEU A 139 -9.62 3.61 4.34
CA LEU A 139 -9.98 4.39 3.15
C LEU A 139 -10.43 5.81 3.51
N ARG A 140 -11.29 5.99 4.52
CA ARG A 140 -11.73 7.32 4.99
C ARG A 140 -10.53 8.11 5.52
N TRP A 141 -9.60 7.47 6.22
CA TRP A 141 -8.38 8.12 6.68
C TRP A 141 -7.56 8.60 5.48
N THR A 142 -7.23 7.73 4.52
CA THR A 142 -6.45 8.09 3.32
C THR A 142 -7.15 9.15 2.46
N VAL A 143 -8.44 8.98 2.18
CA VAL A 143 -9.24 9.93 1.38
C VAL A 143 -9.35 11.29 2.09
N ARG A 144 -9.47 11.33 3.43
CA ARG A 144 -9.47 12.60 4.18
C ARG A 144 -8.15 13.35 4.07
N LYS A 145 -7.03 12.65 3.83
CA LYS A 145 -5.71 13.27 3.67
C LYS A 145 -5.43 13.75 2.25
N VAL A 146 -6.03 13.10 1.25
CA VAL A 146 -5.90 13.45 -0.18
C VAL A 146 -6.92 14.54 -0.62
N GLY A 147 -7.81 14.99 0.27
CA GLY A 147 -8.78 16.05 -0.02
C GLY A 147 -8.13 17.42 -0.34
N PRO A 148 -8.87 18.32 -1.03
CA PRO A 148 -8.32 19.55 -1.60
C PRO A 148 -7.71 20.46 -0.54
N CYS A 149 -6.56 21.05 -0.90
CA CYS A 149 -5.90 22.13 -0.17
C CYS A 149 -6.82 23.34 0.06
#